data_AF-A0A4V2WMR5-F1
#
_entry.id   AF-A0A4V2WMR5-F1
#
_cell.length_a   1.000
_cell.length_b   1.000
_cell.length_c   1.000
_cell.angle_alpha   90.00
_cell.angle_beta   90.00
_cell.angle_gamma   90.00
#
_symmetry.space_group_name_H-M   'P 1'
#
loop_
_entity.id
_entity.type
_entity.pdbx_description
1 polymer ?
#
loop_
_entity_poly.entity_id
_entity_poly.type
_entity_poly.pdbx_seq_one_letter_code
_entity_poly.pdbx_strand_id
1 'polypeptide(L)'
;MYRSIRSGHVPLDYGELKLGSEVVVQHFYSPVVEGIMLTAALFKSKPDRLTQEDADAILQGLSSEALAFIDEWATTTGLEFYHPLEFLLLYPNFYDSELFLTQIKQLSHDQYVYQFWAGAIELKIIRELLEQPTKLSTMPVHILWENPEKLAYMIQFLSDISRYRTIISNILQTVFSSTQLEQRILASTALIDPAIAKLQTVSMEPLALAQYVMGKTFRRISPYKAYYFIPSYYITPAKVRIFDTEMCIVIYGCAVPLTDTRDESAQLELELKALSDRNRLMILRMLSGKREYGAKLAEYLGITTATVSHHLDLLKKAGFVKEEKIGTIKYFTCDQEHTTQVLDRTQHFLIRKP
;
A
#
# COMPACT_ATOMS: atom_id res chain seq x y z
N MET A 1 -6.05 -2.58 -2.36
CA MET A 1 -4.90 -1.66 -2.57
C MET A 1 -5.37 -0.52 -3.44
N TYR A 2 -5.52 0.68 -2.87
CA TYR A 2 -5.83 1.89 -3.63
C TYR A 2 -4.77 2.11 -4.72
N ARG A 3 -5.22 2.45 -5.92
CA ARG A 3 -4.35 2.64 -7.08
C ARG A 3 -4.85 3.84 -7.84
N SER A 4 -4.08 4.92 -7.87
CA SER A 4 -4.32 6.02 -8.80
C SER A 4 -4.28 5.49 -10.23
N ILE A 5 -5.33 5.76 -11.02
CA ILE A 5 -5.60 5.10 -12.31
C ILE A 5 -5.19 5.99 -13.49
N ARG A 6 -4.75 7.23 -13.24
CA ARG A 6 -4.32 8.19 -14.26
C ARG A 6 -3.39 7.54 -15.29
N SER A 7 -3.79 7.61 -16.56
CA SER A 7 -2.86 7.48 -17.68
C SER A 7 -1.98 8.74 -17.63
N GLY A 8 -0.66 8.59 -17.65
CA GLY A 8 0.28 9.70 -17.50
C GLY A 8 0.33 10.64 -18.72
N HIS A 9 -0.81 10.94 -19.35
CA HIS A 9 -0.93 11.65 -20.63
C HIS A 9 -1.97 12.78 -20.62
N VAL A 10 -2.71 12.99 -19.52
CA VAL A 10 -3.63 14.14 -19.40
C VAL A 10 -3.00 15.15 -18.43
N PRO A 11 -2.45 16.27 -18.92
CA PRO A 11 -1.99 17.35 -18.07
C PRO A 11 -3.16 17.89 -17.26
N LEU A 12 -2.98 18.02 -15.95
CA LEU A 12 -3.89 18.84 -15.14
C LEU A 12 -3.59 20.31 -15.43
N ASP A 13 -4.63 21.15 -15.43
CA ASP A 13 -4.45 22.59 -15.36
C ASP A 13 -4.17 22.95 -13.89
N TYR A 14 -2.89 23.11 -13.55
CA TYR A 14 -2.41 23.33 -12.18
C TYR A 14 -2.66 24.77 -11.66
N GLY A 15 -3.38 25.62 -12.40
CA GLY A 15 -3.43 27.05 -12.09
C GLY A 15 -2.02 27.67 -12.10
N GLU A 16 -1.69 28.49 -11.10
CA GLU A 16 -0.40 29.22 -11.03
C GLU A 16 0.83 28.33 -10.73
N LEU A 17 0.65 27.03 -10.45
CA LEU A 17 1.76 26.11 -10.17
C LEU A 17 2.51 25.74 -11.46
N LYS A 18 3.45 26.60 -11.87
CA LYS A 18 4.46 26.26 -12.87
C LYS A 18 5.64 25.59 -12.19
N LEU A 19 5.67 24.26 -12.18
CA LEU A 19 6.87 23.52 -11.78
C LEU A 19 8.01 23.84 -12.76
N GLY A 20 9.14 24.31 -12.21
CA GLY A 20 10.35 24.67 -12.95
C GLY A 20 11.01 23.49 -13.67
N SER A 21 12.16 23.73 -14.29
CA SER A 21 12.91 22.69 -15.02
C SER A 21 13.67 21.71 -14.12
N GLU A 22 13.95 22.08 -12.87
CA GLU A 22 14.64 21.22 -11.91
C GLU A 22 13.66 20.30 -11.19
N VAL A 23 14.08 19.04 -10.96
CA VAL A 23 13.28 18.06 -10.22
C VAL A 23 13.33 18.39 -8.73
N VAL A 24 12.16 18.69 -8.16
CA VAL A 24 11.97 18.92 -6.74
C VAL A 24 11.80 17.59 -6.02
N VAL A 25 12.56 17.38 -4.94
CA VAL A 25 12.44 16.19 -4.09
C VAL A 25 12.33 16.66 -2.65
N GLN A 26 11.21 16.36 -1.98
CA GLN A 26 11.00 16.75 -0.60
C GLN A 26 10.49 15.59 0.25
N HIS A 27 10.97 15.58 1.50
CA HIS A 27 10.56 14.65 2.54
C HIS A 27 10.07 15.47 3.71
N PHE A 28 8.78 15.38 4.02
CA PHE A 28 8.18 16.20 5.06
C PHE A 28 6.90 15.58 5.59
N TYR A 29 6.53 15.95 6.81
CA TYR A 29 5.23 15.65 7.37
C TYR A 29 4.18 16.66 6.91
N SER A 30 2.95 16.19 6.69
CA SER A 30 1.81 17.01 6.26
C SER A 30 0.62 16.77 7.19
N PRO A 31 0.16 17.79 7.95
CA PRO A 31 -1.05 17.67 8.76
C PRO A 31 -2.30 17.44 7.88
N VAL A 32 -2.31 17.95 6.65
CA VAL A 32 -3.40 17.70 5.69
C VAL A 32 -3.45 16.23 5.28
N VAL A 33 -2.31 15.62 4.94
CA VAL A 33 -2.25 14.18 4.64
C VAL A 33 -2.63 13.36 5.86
N GLU A 34 -2.15 13.70 7.06
CA GLU A 34 -2.50 12.97 8.28
C GLU A 34 -4.00 13.02 8.56
N GLY A 35 -4.63 14.20 8.42
CA GLY A 35 -6.07 14.34 8.60
C GLY A 35 -6.88 13.57 7.56
N ILE A 36 -6.45 13.53 6.29
CA ILE A 36 -7.08 12.67 5.27
C ILE A 36 -6.92 11.18 5.64
N MET A 37 -5.77 10.76 6.17
CA MET A 37 -5.55 9.38 6.60
C MET A 37 -6.37 9.02 7.85
N LEU A 38 -6.56 9.95 8.78
CA LEU A 38 -7.49 9.80 9.89
C LEU A 38 -8.93 9.68 9.39
N THR A 39 -9.36 10.54 8.46
CA THR A 39 -10.67 10.41 7.82
C THR A 39 -10.84 9.03 7.19
N ALA A 40 -9.85 8.54 6.44
CA ALA A 40 -9.93 7.22 5.83
C ALA A 40 -9.98 6.07 6.86
N ALA A 41 -9.34 6.23 8.02
CA ALA A 41 -9.40 5.26 9.11
C ALA A 41 -10.83 5.14 9.69
N LEU A 42 -11.61 6.23 9.71
CA LEU A 42 -13.01 6.20 10.18
C LEU A 42 -13.94 5.36 9.29
N PHE A 43 -13.58 5.15 8.02
CA PHE A 43 -14.34 4.30 7.08
C PHE A 43 -14.00 2.81 7.22
N LYS A 44 -13.07 2.44 8.11
CA LYS A 44 -12.72 1.04 8.35
C LYS A 44 -13.56 0.48 9.49
N SER A 45 -14.09 -0.73 9.30
CA SER A 45 -14.80 -1.44 10.37
C SER A 45 -13.89 -1.81 11.55
N LYS A 46 -12.59 -1.99 11.31
CA LYS A 46 -11.56 -2.23 12.32
C LYS A 46 -10.28 -1.47 11.95
N PRO A 47 -10.12 -0.22 12.42
CA PRO A 47 -8.90 0.54 12.14
C PRO A 47 -7.75 0.09 13.06
N ASP A 48 -6.61 -0.29 12.47
CA ASP A 48 -5.45 -0.82 13.23
C ASP A 48 -4.82 0.18 14.20
N ARG A 49 -5.04 1.49 13.98
CA ARG A 49 -4.32 2.57 14.69
C ARG A 49 -5.20 3.73 15.17
N LEU A 50 -6.51 3.58 15.07
CA LEU A 50 -7.46 4.53 15.65
C LEU A 50 -8.17 3.80 16.79
N THR A 51 -8.07 4.36 18.01
CA THR A 51 -8.77 3.77 19.14
C THR A 51 -10.27 3.96 18.98
N GLN A 52 -11.08 3.08 19.57
CA GLN A 52 -12.54 3.24 19.54
C GLN A 52 -12.96 4.56 20.19
N GLU A 53 -12.31 4.94 21.29
CA GLU A 53 -12.58 6.20 21.99
C GLU A 53 -12.28 7.43 21.11
N ASP A 54 -11.14 7.45 20.43
CA ASP A 54 -10.79 8.54 19.50
C ASP A 54 -11.75 8.59 18.30
N ALA A 55 -12.13 7.42 17.77
CA ALA A 55 -13.09 7.33 16.68
C ALA A 55 -14.45 7.90 17.11
N ASP A 56 -14.98 7.44 18.25
CA ASP A 56 -16.27 7.85 18.78
C ASP A 56 -16.30 9.36 19.05
N ALA A 57 -15.22 9.93 19.59
CA ALA A 57 -15.10 11.36 19.84
C ALA A 57 -15.22 12.20 18.56
N ILE A 58 -14.62 11.74 17.45
CA ILE A 58 -14.73 12.43 16.15
C ILE A 58 -16.13 12.21 15.55
N LEU A 59 -16.64 10.98 15.57
CA LEU A 59 -17.92 10.60 14.97
C LEU A 59 -19.10 11.32 15.66
N GLN A 60 -19.02 11.60 16.97
CA GLN A 60 -20.02 12.41 17.68
C GLN A 60 -20.16 13.84 17.14
N GLY A 61 -19.12 14.37 16.49
CA GLY A 61 -19.13 15.69 15.84
C GLY A 61 -19.73 15.68 14.43
N LEU A 62 -20.19 14.54 13.91
CA LEU A 62 -20.73 14.40 12.57
C LEU A 62 -22.27 14.38 12.56
N SER A 63 -22.86 14.83 11.45
CA SER A 63 -24.30 14.71 11.24
C SER A 63 -24.71 13.25 11.02
N SER A 64 -25.99 12.93 11.27
CA SER A 64 -26.55 11.59 10.98
C SER A 64 -26.34 11.19 9.51
N GLU A 65 -26.40 12.15 8.60
CA GLU A 65 -26.15 11.94 7.18
C GLU A 65 -24.69 11.60 6.87
N ALA A 66 -23.73 12.28 7.52
CA ALA A 66 -22.32 11.96 7.37
C ALA A 66 -21.98 10.58 7.94
N LEU A 67 -22.58 10.22 9.08
CA LEU A 67 -22.45 8.88 9.67
C LEU A 67 -23.01 7.80 8.74
N ALA A 68 -24.19 8.03 8.16
CA ALA A 68 -24.79 7.12 7.18
C ALA A 68 -23.90 6.96 5.94
N PHE A 69 -23.30 8.06 5.46
CA PHE A 69 -22.37 8.01 4.33
C PHE A 69 -21.12 7.18 4.63
N ILE A 70 -20.54 7.31 5.82
CA ILE A 70 -19.37 6.52 6.24
C ILE A 70 -19.70 5.03 6.21
N ASP A 71 -20.82 4.64 6.82
CA ASP A 71 -21.27 3.25 6.89
C ASP A 71 -21.62 2.69 5.50
N GLU A 72 -22.41 3.42 4.72
CA GLU A 72 -22.85 3.02 3.38
C GLU A 72 -21.66 2.88 2.43
N TRP A 73 -20.70 3.81 2.46
CA TRP A 73 -19.49 3.71 1.66
C TRP A 73 -18.68 2.46 2.01
N ALA A 74 -18.45 2.22 3.30
CA ALA A 74 -17.64 1.10 3.78
C ALA A 74 -18.28 -0.25 3.41
N THR A 75 -19.59 -0.38 3.63
CA THR A 75 -20.35 -1.62 3.39
C THR A 75 -20.59 -1.90 1.91
N THR A 76 -20.89 -0.87 1.11
CA THR A 76 -21.27 -1.03 -0.30
C THR A 76 -20.04 -1.12 -1.22
N THR A 77 -19.04 -0.26 -1.00
CA THR A 77 -17.91 -0.19 -1.92
C THR A 77 -16.78 -1.16 -1.54
N GLY A 78 -16.60 -1.42 -0.24
CA GLY A 78 -15.42 -2.13 0.27
C GLY A 78 -14.08 -1.45 -0.12
N LEU A 79 -14.12 -0.18 -0.53
CA LEU A 79 -12.95 0.59 -0.95
C LEU A 79 -12.47 1.50 0.19
N GLU A 80 -11.15 1.54 0.35
CA GLU A 80 -10.48 2.52 1.20
C GLU A 80 -10.83 3.96 0.78
N PHE A 81 -11.11 4.83 1.74
CA PHE A 81 -11.52 6.21 1.49
C PHE A 81 -10.32 7.16 1.27
N TYR A 82 -9.38 6.78 0.39
CA TYR A 82 -8.19 7.58 0.09
C TYR A 82 -8.40 8.63 -1.01
N HIS A 83 -9.58 8.66 -1.62
CA HIS A 83 -9.95 9.56 -2.71
C HIS A 83 -9.64 11.05 -2.44
N PRO A 84 -9.79 11.61 -1.22
CA PRO A 84 -9.43 13.00 -0.97
C PRO A 84 -7.94 13.32 -1.17
N LEU A 85 -7.05 12.32 -1.11
CA LEU A 85 -5.63 12.53 -1.39
C LEU A 85 -5.40 13.02 -2.82
N GLU A 86 -6.23 12.61 -3.79
CA GLU A 86 -6.05 13.01 -5.18
C GLU A 86 -6.09 14.52 -5.33
N PHE A 87 -6.87 15.26 -4.53
CA PHE A 87 -6.92 16.72 -4.59
C PHE A 87 -5.56 17.39 -4.34
N LEU A 88 -4.61 16.72 -3.67
CA LEU A 88 -3.25 17.24 -3.48
C LEU A 88 -2.44 17.34 -4.78
N LEU A 89 -2.83 16.60 -5.83
CA LEU A 89 -2.24 16.76 -7.17
C LEU A 89 -2.72 18.05 -7.86
N LEU A 90 -3.86 18.63 -7.45
CA LEU A 90 -4.35 19.88 -7.99
C LEU A 90 -3.97 21.06 -7.09
N TYR A 91 -4.09 20.86 -5.78
CA TYR A 91 -3.88 21.86 -4.75
C TYR A 91 -2.92 21.30 -3.68
N PRO A 92 -1.59 21.40 -3.87
CA PRO A 92 -0.58 20.83 -2.97
C PRO A 92 -0.41 21.63 -1.67
N ASN A 93 -1.51 22.01 -1.02
CA ASN A 93 -1.52 22.71 0.28
C ASN A 93 -1.29 21.71 1.41
N PHE A 94 -0.06 21.22 1.53
CA PHE A 94 0.25 20.16 2.49
C PHE A 94 0.13 20.58 3.96
N TYR A 95 0.11 21.87 4.25
CA TYR A 95 0.17 22.40 5.62
C TYR A 95 -1.06 23.20 6.05
N ASP A 96 -1.93 23.56 5.10
CA ASP A 96 -3.06 24.45 5.34
C ASP A 96 -4.36 23.74 4.93
N SER A 97 -5.02 23.14 5.92
CA SER A 97 -6.29 22.43 5.72
C SER A 97 -7.44 23.37 5.35
N GLU A 98 -7.43 24.63 5.81
CA GLU A 98 -8.49 25.58 5.50
C GLU A 98 -8.42 26.00 4.04
N LEU A 99 -7.22 26.34 3.55
CA LEU A 99 -6.98 26.66 2.15
C LEU A 99 -7.26 25.45 1.26
N PHE A 100 -6.79 24.25 1.64
CA PHE A 100 -7.09 23.01 0.95
C PHE A 100 -8.60 22.78 0.80
N LEU A 101 -9.36 22.86 1.89
CA LEU A 101 -10.81 22.70 1.86
C LEU A 101 -11.51 23.79 1.03
N THR A 102 -11.04 25.03 1.12
CA THR A 102 -11.60 26.15 0.36
C THR A 102 -11.43 25.95 -1.14
N GLN A 103 -10.26 25.51 -1.59
CA GLN A 103 -9.99 25.29 -3.01
C GLN A 103 -10.77 24.09 -3.58
N ILE A 104 -10.89 22.97 -2.85
CA ILE A 104 -11.70 21.83 -3.33
C ILE A 104 -13.20 22.15 -3.40
N LYS A 105 -13.70 23.04 -2.52
CA LYS A 105 -15.09 23.53 -2.55
C LYS A 105 -15.38 24.35 -3.81
N GLN A 106 -14.39 25.08 -4.33
CA GLN A 106 -14.52 25.92 -5.53
C GLN A 106 -14.57 25.15 -6.85
N LEU A 107 -14.19 23.87 -6.85
CA LEU A 107 -14.24 23.04 -8.06
C LEU A 107 -15.67 22.92 -8.61
N SER A 108 -15.80 22.84 -9.93
CA SER A 108 -17.06 22.41 -10.54
C SER A 108 -17.35 20.93 -10.22
N HIS A 109 -18.60 20.49 -10.37
CA HIS A 109 -18.97 19.10 -10.11
C HIS A 109 -18.17 18.11 -10.95
N ASP A 110 -17.95 18.40 -12.24
CA ASP A 110 -17.18 17.55 -13.14
C ASP A 110 -15.70 17.47 -12.74
N GLN A 111 -15.08 18.60 -12.38
CA GLN A 111 -13.69 18.62 -11.91
C GLN A 111 -13.53 17.88 -10.58
N TYR A 112 -14.47 18.06 -9.66
CA TYR A 112 -14.47 17.35 -8.38
C TYR A 112 -14.53 15.83 -8.60
N VAL A 113 -15.50 15.35 -9.39
CA VAL A 113 -15.64 13.92 -9.68
C VAL A 113 -14.41 13.37 -10.40
N TYR A 114 -13.89 14.10 -11.39
CA TYR A 114 -12.67 13.72 -12.12
C TYR A 114 -11.49 13.50 -11.17
N GLN A 115 -11.28 14.45 -10.25
CA GLN A 115 -10.20 14.38 -9.29
C GLN A 115 -10.44 13.28 -8.25
N PHE A 116 -11.65 13.23 -7.67
CA PHE A 116 -12.03 12.27 -6.65
C PHE A 116 -11.92 10.82 -7.16
N TRP A 117 -12.28 10.56 -8.43
CA TRP A 117 -12.14 9.24 -9.07
C TRP A 117 -10.76 9.01 -9.68
N ALA A 118 -9.75 9.79 -9.31
CA ALA A 118 -8.36 9.62 -9.75
C ALA A 118 -8.21 9.57 -11.29
N GLY A 119 -9.00 10.37 -12.01
CA GLY A 119 -9.00 10.41 -13.47
C GLY A 119 -9.42 9.09 -14.14
N ALA A 120 -10.19 8.23 -13.47
CA ALA A 120 -10.66 6.96 -14.03
C ALA A 120 -11.54 7.12 -15.28
N ILE A 121 -12.22 8.27 -15.39
CA ILE A 121 -13.07 8.63 -16.52
C ILE A 121 -12.60 10.00 -17.05
N GLU A 122 -12.61 10.18 -18.37
CA GLU A 122 -12.32 11.47 -18.98
C GLU A 122 -13.32 12.54 -18.56
N LEU A 123 -12.86 13.78 -18.38
CA LEU A 123 -13.68 14.90 -17.92
C LEU A 123 -14.93 15.14 -18.80
N LYS A 124 -14.79 14.96 -20.13
CA LYS A 124 -15.93 15.07 -21.06
C LYS A 124 -17.02 14.05 -20.77
N ILE A 125 -16.64 12.80 -20.52
CA ILE A 125 -17.60 11.72 -20.20
C ILE A 125 -18.22 11.98 -18.83
N ILE A 126 -17.46 12.49 -17.86
CA ILE A 126 -18.01 12.86 -16.54
C ILE A 126 -19.12 13.90 -16.67
N ARG A 127 -18.97 14.91 -17.54
CA ARG A 127 -20.02 15.90 -17.80
C ARG A 127 -21.30 15.24 -18.32
N GLU A 128 -21.17 14.32 -19.28
CA GLU A 128 -22.31 13.55 -19.80
C GLU A 128 -22.95 12.65 -18.73
N LEU A 129 -22.14 12.06 -17.84
CA LEU A 129 -22.62 11.25 -16.73
C LEU A 129 -23.31 12.07 -15.64
N LEU A 130 -22.89 13.30 -15.39
CA LEU A 130 -23.58 14.20 -14.45
C LEU A 130 -24.95 14.64 -14.97
N GLU A 131 -25.12 14.73 -16.29
CA GLU A 131 -26.43 14.97 -16.92
C GLU A 131 -27.30 13.71 -16.96
N GLN A 132 -26.69 12.54 -17.19
CA GLN A 132 -27.40 11.26 -17.30
C GLN A 132 -26.65 10.13 -16.55
N PRO A 133 -26.76 10.06 -15.20
CA PRO A 133 -25.99 9.14 -14.36
C PRO A 133 -26.12 7.66 -14.71
N THR A 134 -27.30 7.24 -15.17
CA THR A 134 -27.58 5.84 -15.54
C THR A 134 -26.73 5.33 -16.70
N LYS A 135 -26.16 6.22 -17.52
CA LYS A 135 -25.18 5.85 -18.57
C LYS A 135 -23.92 5.20 -18.01
N LEU A 136 -23.63 5.31 -16.71
CA LEU A 136 -22.52 4.58 -16.08
C LEU A 136 -22.64 3.06 -16.31
N SER A 137 -23.86 2.53 -16.41
CA SER A 137 -24.11 1.10 -16.68
C SER A 137 -23.61 0.62 -18.05
N THR A 138 -23.34 1.52 -19.00
CA THR A 138 -22.81 1.18 -20.33
C THR A 138 -21.29 1.31 -20.40
N MET A 139 -20.65 1.84 -19.35
CA MET A 139 -19.20 1.98 -19.29
C MET A 139 -18.52 0.62 -19.09
N PRO A 140 -17.27 0.47 -19.55
CA PRO A 140 -16.47 -0.70 -19.23
C PRO A 140 -16.41 -0.94 -17.71
N VAL A 141 -16.34 -2.22 -17.33
CA VAL A 141 -16.23 -2.63 -15.92
C VAL A 141 -15.02 -1.95 -15.27
N HIS A 142 -15.23 -1.36 -14.12
CA HIS A 142 -14.21 -0.65 -13.34
C HIS A 142 -14.40 -0.91 -11.85
N ILE A 143 -13.33 -0.88 -11.06
CA ILE A 143 -13.36 -1.22 -9.62
C ILE A 143 -14.38 -0.39 -8.81
N LEU A 144 -14.69 0.82 -9.27
CA LEU A 144 -15.69 1.71 -8.65
C LEU A 144 -17.14 1.24 -8.89
N TRP A 145 -17.42 0.46 -9.95
CA TRP A 145 -18.78 -0.01 -10.32
C TRP A 145 -18.78 -1.45 -10.87
N GLU A 146 -17.90 -2.31 -10.36
CA GLU A 146 -17.67 -3.66 -10.90
C GLU A 146 -18.78 -4.67 -10.60
N ASN A 147 -19.71 -4.33 -9.71
CA ASN A 147 -20.85 -5.15 -9.34
C ASN A 147 -22.14 -4.28 -9.28
N PRO A 148 -23.34 -4.89 -9.28
CA PRO A 148 -24.60 -4.15 -9.31
C PRO A 148 -24.81 -3.17 -8.15
N GLU A 149 -24.38 -3.54 -6.93
CA GLU A 149 -24.52 -2.71 -5.73
C GLU A 149 -23.66 -1.45 -5.83
N LYS A 150 -22.37 -1.61 -6.17
CA LYS A 150 -21.44 -0.51 -6.43
C LYS A 150 -21.90 0.38 -7.58
N LEU A 151 -22.38 -0.22 -8.66
CA LEU A 151 -22.90 0.52 -9.82
C LEU A 151 -24.09 1.39 -9.43
N ALA A 152 -25.07 0.83 -8.72
CA ALA A 152 -26.23 1.58 -8.23
C ALA A 152 -25.80 2.74 -7.32
N TYR A 153 -24.88 2.48 -6.39
CA TYR A 153 -24.35 3.49 -5.48
C TYR A 153 -23.59 4.60 -6.21
N MET A 154 -22.76 4.29 -7.21
CA MET A 154 -22.07 5.31 -8.02
C MET A 154 -23.03 6.12 -8.91
N ILE A 155 -24.11 5.51 -9.41
CA ILE A 155 -25.17 6.23 -10.13
C ILE A 155 -25.87 7.23 -9.19
N GLN A 156 -26.17 6.81 -7.95
CA GLN A 156 -26.74 7.69 -6.93
C GLN A 156 -25.75 8.81 -6.56
N PHE A 157 -24.46 8.48 -6.40
CA PHE A 157 -23.39 9.45 -6.14
C PHE A 157 -23.34 10.55 -7.20
N LEU A 158 -23.39 10.18 -8.48
CA LEU A 158 -23.42 11.14 -9.59
C LEU A 158 -24.73 11.95 -9.63
N SER A 159 -25.87 11.29 -9.36
CA SER A 159 -27.20 11.93 -9.40
C SER A 159 -27.35 13.04 -8.34
N ASP A 160 -26.65 12.92 -7.21
CA ASP A 160 -26.71 13.89 -6.12
C ASP A 160 -25.32 14.37 -5.67
N ILE A 161 -24.46 14.65 -6.65
CA ILE A 161 -23.06 15.02 -6.40
C ILE A 161 -22.92 16.21 -5.44
N SER A 162 -23.83 17.19 -5.48
CA SER A 162 -23.80 18.36 -4.60
C SER A 162 -23.92 17.96 -3.12
N ARG A 163 -24.83 17.02 -2.82
CA ARG A 163 -25.01 16.47 -1.48
C ARG A 163 -23.76 15.72 -1.02
N TYR A 164 -23.25 14.79 -1.83
CA TYR A 164 -22.06 14.02 -1.46
C TYR A 164 -20.83 14.89 -1.26
N ARG A 165 -20.62 15.92 -2.09
CA ARG A 165 -19.55 16.91 -1.88
C ARG A 165 -19.67 17.63 -0.53
N THR A 166 -20.89 18.02 -0.17
CA THR A 166 -21.15 18.69 1.11
C THR A 166 -20.85 17.75 2.29
N ILE A 167 -21.32 16.50 2.22
CA ILE A 167 -21.06 15.49 3.24
C ILE A 167 -19.55 15.26 3.41
N ILE A 168 -18.84 14.99 2.32
CA ILE A 168 -17.39 14.73 2.35
C ILE A 168 -16.63 15.93 2.90
N SER A 169 -17.00 17.14 2.47
CA SER A 169 -16.37 18.36 2.98
C SER A 169 -16.61 18.55 4.47
N ASN A 170 -17.82 18.24 4.98
CA ASN A 170 -18.13 18.36 6.39
C ASN A 170 -17.34 17.34 7.21
N ILE A 171 -17.21 16.09 6.74
CA ILE A 171 -16.39 15.07 7.39
C ILE A 171 -14.94 15.53 7.49
N LEU A 172 -14.34 15.98 6.37
CA LEU A 172 -12.96 16.46 6.37
C LEU A 172 -12.79 17.67 7.31
N GLN A 173 -13.73 18.61 7.31
CA GLN A 173 -13.71 19.79 8.17
C GLN A 173 -13.78 19.41 9.66
N THR A 174 -14.65 18.48 10.04
CA THR A 174 -14.74 17.97 11.41
C THR A 174 -13.44 17.29 11.82
N VAL A 175 -12.85 16.45 10.96
CA VAL A 175 -11.59 15.77 11.26
C VAL A 175 -10.43 16.77 11.40
N PHE A 176 -10.29 17.71 10.47
CA PHE A 176 -9.22 18.72 10.52
C PHE A 176 -9.32 19.65 11.73
N SER A 177 -10.53 19.84 12.26
CA SER A 177 -10.77 20.66 13.45
C SER A 177 -10.79 19.84 14.76
N SER A 178 -10.52 18.53 14.69
CA SER A 178 -10.62 17.64 15.86
C SER A 178 -9.39 17.72 16.75
N THR A 179 -9.62 17.69 18.07
CA THR A 179 -8.55 17.58 19.06
C THR A 179 -7.75 16.28 18.91
N GLN A 180 -8.39 15.20 18.44
CA GLN A 180 -7.74 13.91 18.18
C GLN A 180 -6.64 14.03 17.12
N LEU A 181 -6.90 14.77 16.03
CA LEU A 181 -5.88 15.02 15.01
C LEU A 181 -4.74 15.88 15.58
N GLU A 182 -5.07 16.96 16.29
CA GLU A 182 -4.08 17.85 16.91
C GLU A 182 -3.15 17.09 17.87
N GLN A 183 -3.72 16.30 18.78
CA GLN A 183 -2.95 15.45 19.70
C GLN A 183 -2.10 14.43 18.94
N ARG A 184 -2.62 13.86 17.84
CA ARG A 184 -1.85 12.92 17.02
C ARG A 184 -0.67 13.59 16.33
N ILE A 185 -0.83 14.79 15.78
CA ILE A 185 0.25 15.57 15.17
C ILE A 185 1.39 15.76 16.18
N LEU A 186 1.04 16.19 17.40
CA LEU A 186 2.02 16.41 18.49
C LEU A 186 2.71 15.10 18.94
N ALA A 187 1.96 14.00 19.03
CA ALA A 187 2.50 12.72 19.48
C ALA A 187 3.36 12.01 18.42
N SER A 188 3.12 12.27 17.14
CA SER A 188 3.75 11.52 16.04
C SER A 188 5.15 12.00 15.69
N THR A 189 5.60 13.17 16.16
CA THR A 189 6.92 13.74 15.87
C THR A 189 8.05 12.72 16.14
N ALA A 190 7.98 12.00 17.26
CA ALA A 190 8.96 10.99 17.64
C ALA A 190 9.06 9.79 16.68
N LEU A 191 8.02 9.53 15.88
CA LEU A 191 7.99 8.45 14.87
C LEU A 191 8.29 8.99 13.46
N ILE A 192 7.84 10.20 13.17
CA ILE A 192 7.94 10.86 11.87
C ILE A 192 9.38 11.26 11.56
N ASP A 193 10.06 11.95 12.48
CA ASP A 193 11.39 12.51 12.22
C ASP A 193 12.41 11.41 11.92
N PRO A 194 12.47 10.29 12.67
CA PRO A 194 13.34 9.17 12.32
C PRO A 194 12.96 8.52 10.98
N ALA A 195 11.68 8.46 10.63
CA ALA A 195 11.22 7.87 9.37
C ALA A 195 11.64 8.74 8.16
N ILE A 196 11.59 10.07 8.28
CA ILE A 196 12.09 11.01 7.28
C ILE A 196 13.61 10.91 7.18
N ALA A 197 14.31 11.02 8.31
CA ALA A 197 15.78 10.96 8.35
C ALA A 197 16.31 9.66 7.76
N LYS A 198 15.69 8.51 8.08
CA LYS A 198 16.04 7.21 7.49
C LYS A 198 15.88 7.21 5.98
N LEU A 199 14.83 7.82 5.43
CA LEU A 199 14.61 7.82 4.00
C LEU A 199 15.59 8.75 3.27
N GLN A 200 15.97 9.86 3.90
CA GLN A 200 16.95 10.81 3.36
C GLN A 200 18.37 10.24 3.27
N THR A 201 18.73 9.21 4.06
CA THR A 201 20.04 8.54 3.94
C THR A 201 20.12 7.54 2.79
N VAL A 202 18.98 7.20 2.16
CA VAL A 202 18.94 6.25 1.04
C VAL A 202 19.36 6.97 -0.25
N SER A 203 20.56 6.67 -0.74
CA SER A 203 21.06 7.21 -2.00
C SER A 203 20.43 6.48 -3.20
N MET A 204 19.34 7.03 -3.72
CA MET A 204 18.63 6.54 -4.91
C MET A 204 18.07 7.72 -5.71
N GLU A 205 17.97 7.58 -7.03
CA GLU A 205 17.20 8.50 -7.86
C GLU A 205 15.74 8.57 -7.41
N PRO A 206 15.03 9.72 -7.53
CA PRO A 206 13.73 9.92 -6.90
C PRO A 206 12.66 8.89 -7.30
N LEU A 207 12.64 8.48 -8.57
CA LEU A 207 11.75 7.40 -9.04
C LEU A 207 12.12 6.05 -8.40
N ALA A 208 13.41 5.74 -8.31
CA ALA A 208 13.88 4.50 -7.69
C ALA A 208 13.56 4.49 -6.18
N LEU A 209 13.73 5.63 -5.50
CA LEU A 209 13.34 5.82 -4.11
C LEU A 209 11.83 5.62 -3.90
N ALA A 210 10.98 6.19 -4.77
CA ALA A 210 9.54 5.98 -4.74
C ALA A 210 9.15 4.49 -4.89
N GLN A 211 9.81 3.76 -5.79
CA GLN A 211 9.59 2.32 -5.98
C GLN A 211 10.09 1.50 -4.79
N TYR A 212 11.23 1.89 -4.21
CA TYR A 212 11.78 1.29 -2.99
C TYR A 212 10.82 1.45 -1.82
N VAL A 213 10.35 2.67 -1.55
CA VAL A 213 9.37 2.92 -0.49
C VAL A 213 8.12 2.09 -0.72
N MET A 214 7.57 2.08 -1.94
CA MET A 214 6.36 1.32 -2.26
C MET A 214 6.57 -0.21 -2.32
N GLY A 215 7.82 -0.70 -2.29
CA GLY A 215 8.17 -2.12 -2.39
C GLY A 215 7.78 -2.75 -3.73
N LYS A 216 7.67 -1.96 -4.81
CA LYS A 216 7.25 -2.44 -6.14
C LYS A 216 7.75 -1.56 -7.28
N THR A 217 8.01 -2.17 -8.42
CA THR A 217 8.30 -1.45 -9.67
C THR A 217 7.03 -0.85 -10.24
N PHE A 218 7.09 0.39 -10.72
CA PHE A 218 5.96 1.09 -11.30
C PHE A 218 5.90 0.84 -12.81
N ARG A 219 4.72 0.41 -13.29
CA ARG A 219 4.46 0.28 -14.73
C ARG A 219 4.04 1.60 -15.38
N ARG A 220 3.36 2.47 -14.62
CA ARG A 220 2.89 3.80 -15.07
C ARG A 220 3.77 4.85 -14.40
N ILE A 221 4.60 5.49 -15.20
CA ILE A 221 5.55 6.52 -14.80
C ILE A 221 5.46 7.69 -15.78
N SER A 222 5.94 8.85 -15.34
CA SER A 222 6.05 10.08 -16.14
C SER A 222 7.39 10.75 -15.77
N PRO A 223 7.95 11.66 -16.58
CA PRO A 223 9.10 12.47 -16.19
C PRO A 223 8.67 13.51 -15.14
N TYR A 224 8.43 13.04 -13.92
CA TYR A 224 7.97 13.86 -12.81
C TYR A 224 8.97 14.98 -12.51
N LYS A 225 8.42 16.19 -12.34
CA LYS A 225 9.15 17.37 -11.87
C LYS A 225 9.13 17.49 -10.35
N ALA A 226 8.22 16.81 -9.64
CA ALA A 226 8.19 16.82 -8.19
C ALA A 226 7.97 15.43 -7.59
N TYR A 227 8.71 15.12 -6.54
CA TYR A 227 8.57 13.94 -5.71
C TYR A 227 8.36 14.35 -4.25
N TYR A 228 7.23 13.93 -3.68
CA TYR A 228 6.90 14.20 -2.29
C TYR A 228 6.79 12.89 -1.51
N PHE A 229 7.57 12.76 -0.44
CA PHE A 229 7.59 11.61 0.44
C PHE A 229 7.03 12.02 1.79
N ILE A 230 5.82 11.56 2.10
CA ILE A 230 5.03 12.03 3.24
C ILE A 230 4.74 10.85 4.18
N PRO A 231 5.38 10.78 5.36
CA PRO A 231 5.02 9.79 6.36
C PRO A 231 3.63 10.09 6.93
N SER A 232 2.89 9.05 7.30
CA SER A 232 1.65 9.18 8.07
C SER A 232 1.52 8.06 9.11
N TYR A 233 0.96 8.40 10.28
CA TYR A 233 0.74 7.41 11.33
C TYR A 233 -0.44 6.51 10.97
N TYR A 234 -1.59 7.09 10.61
CA TYR A 234 -2.84 6.34 10.37
C TYR A 234 -2.80 5.40 9.15
N ILE A 235 -1.92 5.64 8.19
CA ILE A 235 -1.77 4.73 7.03
C ILE A 235 -0.96 3.47 7.36
N THR A 236 -0.23 3.42 8.49
CA THR A 236 0.70 2.32 8.79
C THR A 236 -0.03 0.97 8.94
N PRO A 237 0.44 -0.13 8.31
CA PRO A 237 1.69 -0.30 7.54
C PRO A 237 1.54 -0.10 6.02
N ALA A 238 0.37 0.36 5.57
CA ALA A 238 0.09 0.58 4.17
C ALA A 238 0.90 1.75 3.59
N LYS A 239 0.91 1.79 2.27
CA LYS A 239 1.63 2.76 1.46
C LYS A 239 0.77 3.12 0.26
N VAL A 240 0.68 4.39 -0.06
CA VAL A 240 -0.11 4.91 -1.16
C VAL A 240 0.77 5.75 -2.07
N ARG A 241 0.51 5.65 -3.36
CA ARG A 241 1.08 6.55 -4.36
C ARG A 241 -0.06 7.19 -5.14
N ILE A 242 -0.05 8.51 -5.21
CA ILE A 242 -0.85 9.31 -6.14
C ILE A 242 0.13 10.06 -7.06
N PHE A 243 -0.22 10.22 -8.32
CA PHE A 243 0.68 10.81 -9.30
C PHE A 243 -0.09 11.29 -10.52
N ASP A 244 0.49 12.23 -11.26
CA ASP A 244 -0.03 12.68 -12.56
C ASP A 244 1.12 12.72 -13.59
N THR A 245 1.20 13.75 -14.44
CA THR A 245 2.31 13.93 -15.38
C THR A 245 3.52 14.64 -14.78
N GLU A 246 3.34 15.44 -13.72
CA GLU A 246 4.38 16.29 -13.16
C GLU A 246 4.75 15.93 -11.72
N MET A 247 3.84 15.35 -10.95
CA MET A 247 4.02 15.04 -9.53
C MET A 247 3.90 13.56 -9.22
N CYS A 248 4.73 13.09 -8.30
CA CYS A 248 4.67 11.77 -7.70
C CYS A 248 4.68 11.91 -6.17
N ILE A 249 3.55 11.65 -5.52
CA ILE A 249 3.41 11.71 -4.07
C ILE A 249 3.35 10.29 -3.53
N VAL A 250 4.27 9.98 -2.63
CA VAL A 250 4.36 8.72 -1.92
C VAL A 250 4.04 8.96 -0.45
N ILE A 251 2.94 8.36 0.02
CA ILE A 251 2.50 8.41 1.41
C ILE A 251 2.79 7.05 2.03
N TYR A 252 3.48 7.02 3.17
CA TYR A 252 3.95 5.77 3.76
C TYR A 252 3.79 5.72 5.28
N GLY A 253 3.52 4.53 5.81
CA GLY A 253 3.44 4.32 7.24
C GLY A 253 4.76 4.58 7.96
N CYS A 254 4.71 5.33 9.08
CA CYS A 254 5.88 5.62 9.91
C CYS A 254 5.88 4.93 11.29
N ALA A 255 4.78 4.26 11.69
CA ALA A 255 4.71 3.58 12.98
C ALA A 255 5.35 2.16 12.97
N VAL A 256 5.82 1.71 11.80
CA VAL A 256 6.71 0.55 11.67
C VAL A 256 7.87 0.91 10.72
N PRO A 257 9.07 0.35 10.89
CA PRO A 257 10.17 0.61 9.98
C PRO A 257 9.81 0.27 8.54
N LEU A 258 10.17 1.15 7.59
CA LEU A 258 10.16 0.79 6.17
C LEU A 258 11.10 -0.41 5.96
N THR A 259 10.53 -1.53 5.56
CA THR A 259 11.23 -2.71 5.08
C THR A 259 10.99 -2.87 3.58
N ASP A 260 12.08 -3.09 2.85
CA ASP A 260 12.01 -3.59 1.48
C ASP A 260 12.06 -5.11 1.53
N THR A 261 10.91 -5.72 1.31
CA THR A 261 10.75 -7.17 1.40
C THR A 261 11.17 -7.87 0.09
N ARG A 262 11.69 -7.14 -0.92
CA ARG A 262 12.10 -7.74 -2.20
C ARG A 262 13.30 -8.66 -2.05
N ASP A 263 14.31 -8.23 -1.30
CA ASP A 263 15.49 -9.06 -1.03
C ASP A 263 15.13 -10.27 -0.18
N GLU A 264 14.29 -10.08 0.85
CA GLU A 264 13.76 -11.18 1.64
C GLU A 264 12.94 -12.16 0.80
N SER A 265 12.11 -11.66 -0.12
CA SER A 265 11.34 -12.48 -1.06
C SER A 265 12.25 -13.29 -1.97
N ALA A 266 13.32 -12.69 -2.51
CA ALA A 266 14.27 -13.38 -3.38
C ALA A 266 15.04 -14.46 -2.61
N GLN A 267 15.42 -14.17 -1.36
CA GLN A 267 16.08 -15.15 -0.49
C GLN A 267 15.15 -16.31 -0.15
N LEU A 268 13.90 -16.02 0.25
CA LEU A 268 12.88 -17.04 0.51
C LEU A 268 12.57 -17.87 -0.75
N GLU A 269 12.56 -17.27 -1.94
CA GLU A 269 12.38 -18.00 -3.20
C GLU A 269 13.44 -19.09 -3.39
N LEU A 270 14.71 -18.79 -3.15
CA LEU A 270 15.81 -19.74 -3.27
C LEU A 270 15.67 -20.89 -2.25
N GLU A 271 15.36 -20.55 -1.00
CA GLU A 271 15.17 -21.50 0.11
C GLU A 271 13.96 -22.42 -0.15
N LEU A 272 12.81 -21.86 -0.52
CA LEU A 272 11.59 -22.60 -0.78
C LEU A 272 11.69 -23.47 -2.05
N LYS A 273 12.42 -23.03 -3.09
CA LYS A 273 12.73 -23.88 -4.26
C LYS A 273 13.53 -25.12 -3.86
N ALA A 274 14.47 -25.00 -2.93
CA ALA A 274 15.20 -26.13 -2.40
C ALA A 274 14.29 -27.10 -1.60
N LEU A 275 13.19 -26.62 -1.03
CA LEU A 275 12.20 -27.47 -0.35
C LEU A 275 11.11 -28.04 -1.27
N SER A 276 10.84 -27.43 -2.43
CA SER A 276 9.75 -27.78 -3.34
C SER A 276 10.02 -29.06 -4.17
N ASP A 277 10.31 -30.18 -3.49
CA ASP A 277 10.52 -31.50 -4.08
C ASP A 277 10.30 -32.60 -3.05
N ARG A 278 9.51 -33.61 -3.42
CA ARG A 278 9.12 -34.71 -2.52
C ARG A 278 10.32 -35.49 -1.94
N ASN A 279 11.36 -35.73 -2.75
CA ASN A 279 12.53 -36.49 -2.32
C ASN A 279 13.39 -35.62 -1.40
N ARG A 280 13.53 -34.32 -1.67
CA ARG A 280 14.28 -33.40 -0.79
C ARG A 280 13.62 -33.27 0.58
N LEU A 281 12.30 -33.17 0.64
CA LEU A 281 11.56 -33.19 1.91
C LEU A 281 11.77 -34.50 2.67
N MET A 282 11.76 -35.64 1.97
CA MET A 282 12.00 -36.94 2.60
C MET A 282 13.46 -37.07 3.09
N ILE A 283 14.44 -36.58 2.33
CA ILE A 283 15.85 -36.50 2.76
C ILE A 283 15.93 -35.71 4.07
N LEU A 284 15.36 -34.51 4.14
CA LEU A 284 15.37 -33.70 5.36
C LEU A 284 14.69 -34.41 6.54
N ARG A 285 13.56 -35.10 6.30
CA ARG A 285 12.87 -35.90 7.32
C ARG A 285 13.72 -37.05 7.86
N MET A 286 14.50 -37.71 7.01
CA MET A 286 15.43 -38.75 7.45
C MET A 286 16.60 -38.13 8.24
N LEU A 287 17.17 -37.06 7.71
CA LEU A 287 18.33 -36.37 8.27
C LEU A 287 18.03 -35.58 9.55
N SER A 288 16.74 -35.29 9.85
CA SER A 288 16.33 -34.67 11.11
C SER A 288 16.40 -35.64 12.29
N GLY A 289 16.29 -36.95 12.05
CA GLY A 289 16.36 -37.96 13.10
C GLY A 289 17.79 -38.46 13.37
N LYS A 290 18.61 -38.60 12.33
CA LYS A 290 20.00 -39.07 12.43
C LYS A 290 20.83 -38.67 11.22
N ARG A 291 22.16 -38.63 11.39
CA ARG A 291 23.08 -38.47 10.27
C ARG A 291 23.07 -39.69 9.34
N GLU A 292 23.10 -39.47 8.03
CA GLU A 292 23.14 -40.53 7.02
C GLU A 292 24.06 -40.18 5.85
N TYR A 293 24.45 -41.18 5.06
CA TYR A 293 25.29 -41.01 3.87
C TYR A 293 24.50 -41.23 2.58
N GLY A 294 24.96 -40.65 1.48
CA GLY A 294 24.20 -40.55 0.23
C GLY A 294 23.70 -41.88 -0.34
N ALA A 295 24.48 -42.96 -0.26
CA ALA A 295 24.05 -44.27 -0.76
C ALA A 295 22.90 -44.85 0.06
N LYS A 296 22.84 -44.62 1.38
CA LYS A 296 21.73 -45.10 2.21
C LYS A 296 20.44 -44.33 1.95
N LEU A 297 20.56 -43.02 1.73
CA LEU A 297 19.44 -42.19 1.31
C LEU A 297 18.90 -42.63 -0.07
N ALA A 298 19.79 -42.98 -1.01
CA ALA A 298 19.42 -43.44 -2.34
C ALA A 298 18.65 -44.76 -2.30
N GLU A 299 19.13 -45.72 -1.49
CA GLU A 299 18.46 -46.99 -1.23
C GLU A 299 17.05 -46.77 -0.66
N TYR A 300 16.91 -45.93 0.37
CA TYR A 300 15.62 -45.67 1.01
C TYR A 300 14.60 -45.01 0.07
N LEU A 301 15.05 -44.09 -0.77
CA LEU A 301 14.18 -43.32 -1.68
C LEU A 301 13.91 -44.03 -3.00
N GLY A 302 14.63 -45.12 -3.31
CA GLY A 302 14.51 -45.81 -4.60
C GLY A 302 14.98 -44.96 -5.79
N ILE A 303 15.98 -44.09 -5.59
CA ILE A 303 16.54 -43.21 -6.63
C ILE A 303 18.06 -43.41 -6.73
N THR A 304 18.67 -42.89 -7.80
CA THR A 304 20.12 -43.06 -7.99
C THR A 304 20.93 -42.24 -6.99
N THR A 305 22.16 -42.71 -6.70
CA THR A 305 23.12 -41.97 -5.87
C THR A 305 23.50 -40.62 -6.48
N ALA A 306 23.51 -40.51 -7.81
CA ALA A 306 23.70 -39.24 -8.53
C ALA A 306 22.54 -38.26 -8.25
N THR A 307 21.29 -38.75 -8.28
CA THR A 307 20.10 -37.96 -7.95
C THR A 307 20.12 -37.49 -6.49
N VAL A 308 20.46 -38.36 -5.54
CA VAL A 308 20.61 -37.97 -4.12
C VAL A 308 21.73 -36.94 -3.95
N SER A 309 22.87 -37.12 -4.62
CA SER A 309 23.98 -36.16 -4.53
C SER A 309 23.54 -34.78 -5.03
N HIS A 310 22.83 -34.73 -6.16
CA HIS A 310 22.25 -33.48 -6.66
C HIS A 310 21.27 -32.84 -5.66
N HIS A 311 20.39 -33.65 -5.04
CA HIS A 311 19.48 -33.16 -4.02
C HIS A 311 20.19 -32.62 -2.77
N LEU A 312 21.21 -33.33 -2.27
CA LEU A 312 22.01 -32.90 -1.13
C LEU A 312 22.78 -31.62 -1.43
N ASP A 313 23.31 -31.46 -2.64
CA ASP A 313 23.98 -30.22 -3.06
C ASP A 313 23.03 -29.02 -3.06
N LEU A 314 21.80 -29.18 -3.55
CA LEU A 314 20.78 -28.13 -3.52
C LEU A 314 20.38 -27.77 -2.06
N LEU A 315 20.13 -28.78 -1.22
CA LEU A 315 19.79 -28.58 0.19
C LEU A 315 20.93 -27.92 0.97
N LYS A 316 22.17 -28.32 0.69
CA LYS A 316 23.38 -27.74 1.29
C LYS A 316 23.58 -26.29 0.88
N LYS A 317 23.43 -25.97 -0.42
CA LYS A 317 23.52 -24.58 -0.92
C LYS A 317 22.47 -23.66 -0.29
N ALA A 318 21.29 -24.19 0.02
CA ALA A 318 20.22 -23.47 0.70
C ALA A 318 20.32 -23.51 2.24
N GLY A 319 21.36 -24.13 2.81
CA GLY A 319 21.63 -24.16 4.24
C GLY A 319 20.86 -25.21 5.05
N PHE A 320 20.01 -26.03 4.43
CA PHE A 320 19.19 -27.03 5.16
C PHE A 320 19.97 -28.27 5.60
N VAL A 321 21.16 -28.50 5.05
CA VAL A 321 21.96 -29.70 5.33
C VAL A 321 23.42 -29.34 5.60
N LYS A 322 23.99 -29.93 6.65
CA LYS A 322 25.42 -29.91 6.96
C LYS A 322 26.09 -31.17 6.42
N GLU A 323 27.33 -31.04 5.97
CA GLU A 323 28.16 -32.15 5.50
C GLU A 323 29.36 -32.33 6.44
N GLU A 324 29.56 -33.55 6.92
CA GLU A 324 30.70 -33.96 7.71
C GLU A 324 31.41 -35.13 7.00
N LYS A 325 32.73 -35.07 6.86
CA LYS A 325 33.51 -36.15 6.26
C LYS A 325 34.17 -37.00 7.35
N ILE A 326 33.87 -38.29 7.36
CA ILE A 326 34.46 -39.28 8.28
C ILE A 326 35.15 -40.35 7.44
N GLY A 327 36.49 -40.33 7.46
CA GLY A 327 37.30 -41.15 6.55
C GLY A 327 37.03 -40.77 5.09
N THR A 328 36.55 -41.72 4.29
CA THR A 328 36.19 -41.51 2.87
C THR A 328 34.70 -41.21 2.66
N ILE A 329 33.87 -41.35 3.69
CA ILE A 329 32.41 -41.25 3.60
C ILE A 329 31.97 -39.84 4.00
N LYS A 330 31.04 -39.28 3.22
CA LYS A 330 30.33 -38.04 3.54
C LYS A 330 29.03 -38.36 4.26
N TYR A 331 28.89 -37.85 5.47
CA TYR A 331 27.68 -37.88 6.25
C TYR A 331 26.99 -36.53 6.18
N PHE A 332 25.66 -36.57 6.21
CA PHE A 332 24.80 -35.40 6.15
C PHE A 332 23.90 -35.35 7.37
N THR A 333 23.56 -34.16 7.82
CA THR A 333 22.58 -33.90 8.90
C THR A 333 21.69 -32.73 8.52
N CYS A 334 20.44 -32.73 8.98
CA CYS A 334 19.55 -31.58 8.82
C CYS A 334 20.01 -30.45 9.75
N ASP A 335 20.11 -29.23 9.22
CA ASP A 335 20.25 -28.03 10.04
C ASP A 335 18.89 -27.60 10.57
N GLN A 336 18.49 -28.17 11.71
CA GLN A 336 17.16 -27.93 12.28
C GLN A 336 16.94 -26.46 12.65
N GLU A 337 17.98 -25.78 13.13
CA GLU A 337 17.91 -24.37 13.51
C GLU A 337 17.61 -23.49 12.29
N HIS A 338 18.43 -23.62 11.23
CA HIS A 338 18.20 -22.90 9.97
C HIS A 338 16.84 -23.26 9.36
N THR A 339 16.46 -24.54 9.40
CA THR A 339 15.15 -24.99 8.88
C THR A 339 14.00 -24.30 9.60
N THR A 340 14.02 -24.26 10.94
CA THR A 340 12.99 -23.56 11.73
C THR A 340 12.98 -22.06 11.42
N GLN A 341 14.16 -21.42 11.35
CA GLN A 341 14.26 -19.99 11.00
C GLN A 341 13.64 -19.68 9.64
N VAL A 342 13.87 -20.49 8.61
CA VAL A 342 13.27 -20.31 7.28
C VAL A 342 11.75 -20.46 7.32
N LEU A 343 11.24 -21.46 8.06
CA LEU A 343 9.78 -21.65 8.20
C LEU A 343 9.12 -20.49 8.94
N ASP A 344 9.73 -20.00 10.02
CA ASP A 344 9.23 -18.84 10.77
C ASP A 344 9.27 -17.56 9.92
N ARG A 345 10.36 -17.32 9.18
CA ARG A 345 10.47 -16.20 8.23
C ARG A 345 9.42 -16.29 7.13
N THR A 346 9.22 -17.49 6.57
CA THR A 346 8.18 -17.73 5.55
C THR A 346 6.79 -17.40 6.09
N GLN A 347 6.48 -17.87 7.30
CA GLN A 347 5.20 -17.58 7.94
C GLN A 347 5.01 -16.08 8.16
N HIS A 348 6.01 -15.38 8.73
CA HIS A 348 5.94 -13.94 8.96
C HIS A 348 5.83 -13.12 7.66
N PHE A 349 6.53 -13.55 6.60
CA PHE A 349 6.48 -12.88 5.30
C PHE A 349 5.11 -13.03 4.63
N LEU A 350 4.53 -14.24 4.65
CA LEU A 350 3.26 -14.54 4.00
C LEU A 350 2.05 -14.06 4.81
N ILE A 351 2.13 -14.11 6.14
CA ILE A 351 1.04 -13.77 7.05
C ILE A 351 1.42 -12.49 7.79
N ARG A 352 0.93 -11.36 7.28
CA ARG A 352 0.99 -10.10 8.03
C ARG A 352 0.05 -10.23 9.22
N LYS A 353 0.62 -10.34 10.44
CA LYS A 353 -0.18 -10.16 11.65
C LYS A 353 -0.77 -8.74 11.62
N PRO A 354 -2.07 -8.59 11.93
CA PRO A 354 -2.75 -7.30 11.93
C PRO A 354 -2.04 -6.28 12.84
#